data_AF-K2B3R0-F1
#
_entry.id   AF-K2B3R0-F1
#
_cell.length_a   1.000
_cell.length_b   1.000
_cell.length_c   1.000
_cell.angle_alpha   90.00
_cell.angle_beta   90.00
_cell.angle_gamma   90.00
#
_symmetry.space_group_name_H-M   'P 1'
#
loop_
_entity.id
_entity.type
_entity.pdbx_description
1 polymer ?
#
loop_
_entity_poly.entity_id
_entity_poly.type
_entity_poly.pdbx_seq_one_letter_code
_entity_poly.pdbx_strand_id
1 'polypeptide(L)'
;MRAAIDRYYDRSLEDSPALADNLHYPKSLSELVEKKYMRGLPKDPFTGHSDFRLISSTDETDSQRTNGENVYDIKSTSEYVALDDSKVSEW
;
A
#
# COMPACT_ATOMS: atom_id res chain seq x y z
N MET A 1 -2.76 -3.29 6.86
CA MET A 1 -1.51 -3.21 6.07
C MET A 1 -0.82 -1.86 6.21
N ARG A 2 -1.55 -0.73 6.35
CA ARG A 2 -0.98 0.58 6.68
C ARG A 2 0.09 0.56 7.78
N ALA A 3 -0.22 -0.04 8.94
CA ALA A 3 0.75 -0.14 10.04
C ALA A 3 2.11 -0.80 9.68
N ALA A 4 2.19 -1.63 8.64
CA ALA A 4 3.46 -2.18 8.16
C ALA A 4 4.24 -1.16 7.31
N ILE A 5 3.53 -0.38 6.49
CA ILE A 5 4.09 0.74 5.71
C ILE A 5 4.60 1.82 6.66
N ASP A 6 3.80 2.22 7.66
CA ASP A 6 4.20 3.22 8.66
C ASP A 6 5.48 2.81 9.40
N ARG A 7 5.58 1.54 9.80
CA ARG A 7 6.79 1.00 10.45
C ARG A 7 8.00 0.97 9.52
N TYR A 8 7.79 0.71 8.24
CA TYR A 8 8.88 0.77 7.25
C TYR A 8 9.36 2.20 7.07
N TYR A 9 8.43 3.14 6.95
CA TYR A 9 8.72 4.56 6.79
C TYR A 9 9.52 5.10 7.97
N ASP A 10 9.06 4.86 9.20
CA ASP A 10 9.76 5.27 10.43
C ASP A 10 11.19 4.72 10.47
N ARG A 11 11.34 3.42 10.16
CA ARG A 11 12.67 2.79 10.14
C ARG A 11 13.58 3.33 9.04
N SER A 12 13.03 3.63 7.86
CA SER A 12 13.77 4.22 6.74
C SER A 12 14.23 5.64 7.07
N LEU A 13 13.40 6.39 7.79
CA LEU A 13 13.67 7.74 8.25
C LEU A 13 14.76 7.78 9.33
N GLU A 14 14.78 6.80 10.24
CA GLU A 14 15.87 6.61 11.20
C GLU A 14 17.22 6.34 10.52
N ASP A 15 17.23 5.50 9.48
CA ASP A 15 18.45 5.07 8.79
C ASP A 15 19.05 6.18 7.92
N SER A 16 18.19 6.95 7.24
CA SER A 16 18.61 7.92 6.23
C SER A 16 17.80 9.23 6.29
N PRO A 17 17.97 10.07 7.33
CA PRO A 17 17.15 11.27 7.52
C PRO A 17 17.36 12.39 6.47
N ALA A 18 18.38 12.27 5.61
CA ALA A 18 18.67 13.24 4.56
C ALA A 18 18.02 12.91 3.20
N LEU A 19 17.30 11.78 3.12
CA LEU A 19 16.64 11.34 1.90
C LEU A 19 15.31 12.08 1.69
N ALA A 20 14.82 12.13 0.45
CA ALA A 20 13.52 12.72 0.18
C ALA A 20 12.38 11.81 0.69
N ASP A 21 11.30 12.44 1.16
CA ASP A 21 10.16 11.79 1.80
C ASP A 21 9.62 10.59 1.00
N ASN A 22 9.48 10.77 -0.31
CA ASN A 22 8.94 9.74 -1.21
C ASN A 22 9.78 8.46 -1.27
N LEU A 23 11.09 8.52 -0.98
CA LEU A 23 11.96 7.33 -0.97
C LEU A 23 11.93 6.57 0.35
N HIS A 24 11.31 7.12 1.39
CA HIS A 24 11.12 6.40 2.64
C HIS A 24 10.01 5.35 2.54
N TYR A 25 9.17 5.42 1.52
CA TYR A 25 8.17 4.42 1.24
C TYR A 25 8.78 3.16 0.61
N PRO A 26 8.24 1.98 0.93
CA PRO A 26 8.71 0.74 0.34
C PRO A 26 8.42 0.72 -1.15
N LYS A 27 9.33 0.14 -1.93
CA LYS A 27 9.15 0.05 -3.39
C LYS A 27 7.98 -0.82 -3.76
N SER A 28 7.72 -1.91 -3.04
CA SER A 28 6.60 -2.81 -3.32
C SER A 28 6.17 -3.59 -2.08
N LEU A 29 5.00 -4.23 -2.13
CA LEU A 29 4.54 -5.09 -1.02
C LEU A 29 5.48 -6.26 -0.74
N SER A 30 6.17 -6.76 -1.76
CA SER A 30 7.19 -7.80 -1.62
C SER A 30 8.31 -7.36 -0.67
N GLU A 31 8.75 -6.11 -0.76
CA GLU A 31 9.83 -5.57 0.09
C GLU A 31 9.43 -5.54 1.58
N LEU A 32 8.16 -5.23 1.87
CA LEU A 32 7.60 -5.30 3.22
C LEU A 32 7.57 -6.74 3.77
N VAL A 33 7.34 -7.73 2.91
CA VAL A 33 7.38 -9.15 3.28
C VAL A 33 8.82 -9.61 3.49
N GLU A 34 9.74 -9.24 2.60
CA GLU A 34 11.16 -9.58 2.68
C GLU A 34 11.82 -9.00 3.93
N LYS A 35 11.53 -7.73 4.25
CA LYS A 35 12.00 -7.07 5.47
C LYS A 35 11.19 -7.44 6.73
N LYS A 36 10.28 -8.43 6.63
CA LYS A 36 9.49 -8.98 7.74
C LYS A 36 8.57 -7.96 8.45
N TYR A 37 8.22 -6.86 7.78
CA TYR A 37 7.16 -5.95 8.24
C TYR A 37 5.77 -6.56 8.03
N MET A 38 5.63 -7.42 7.01
CA MET A 38 4.48 -8.30 6.82
C MET A 38 4.90 -9.76 6.85
N ARG A 39 4.07 -10.63 7.44
CA ARG A 39 4.28 -12.09 7.37
C ARG A 39 3.93 -12.68 6.00
N GLY A 40 3.20 -11.94 5.19
CA GLY A 40 2.70 -12.31 3.87
C GLY A 40 1.56 -11.38 3.47
N LEU A 41 1.15 -11.43 2.20
CA LEU A 41 -0.01 -10.69 1.73
C LEU A 41 -1.28 -11.31 2.36
N PRO A 42 -2.10 -10.52 3.08
CA PRO A 42 -3.40 -11.01 3.52
C PRO A 42 -4.26 -11.30 2.29
N LYS A 43 -5.18 -12.26 2.38
CA LYS A 43 -6.21 -12.43 1.35
C LYS A 43 -7.33 -11.46 1.64
N ASP A 44 -7.79 -10.76 0.60
CA ASP A 44 -8.95 -9.90 0.72
C ASP A 44 -10.22 -10.75 1.00
N PRO A 45 -11.04 -10.41 2.01
CA PRO A 45 -12.21 -11.21 2.37
C PRO A 45 -13.37 -11.09 1.36
N PHE A 46 -13.35 -10.12 0.45
CA PHE A 46 -14.42 -9.89 -0.53
C PHE A 46 -14.11 -10.55 -1.87
N THR A 47 -12.87 -10.46 -2.35
CA THR A 47 -12.45 -11.12 -3.60
C THR A 47 -11.85 -12.51 -3.38
N GLY A 48 -11.36 -12.82 -2.18
CA GLY A 48 -10.60 -14.05 -1.92
C GLY A 48 -9.23 -14.07 -2.60
N HIS A 49 -8.88 -12.99 -3.30
CA HIS A 49 -7.60 -12.79 -3.95
C HIS A 49 -6.71 -11.93 -3.04
N SER A 50 -5.40 -12.13 -3.15
CA SER A 50 -4.39 -11.26 -2.54
C SER A 50 -3.95 -10.16 -3.52
N ASP A 51 -4.86 -9.75 -4.40
CA ASP A 51 -4.65 -8.69 -5.38
C ASP A 51 -5.15 -7.38 -4.77
N PHE A 52 -4.23 -6.46 -4.52
CA PHE A 52 -4.56 -5.15 -3.96
C PHE A 52 -4.05 -4.06 -4.88
N ARG A 53 -4.82 -2.98 -4.97
CA ARG A 53 -4.40 -1.77 -5.66
C ARG A 53 -3.40 -1.04 -4.76
N LEU A 54 -2.23 -0.76 -5.30
CA LEU A 54 -1.19 0.02 -4.63
C LEU A 54 -1.36 1.49 -5.00
N ILE A 55 -1.33 2.37 -4.01
CA ILE A 55 -1.31 3.81 -4.19
C ILE A 55 0.13 4.27 -3.92
N SER A 56 0.73 4.95 -4.89
CA SER A 56 2.10 5.47 -4.77
C SER A 56 2.08 6.88 -4.20
N SER A 57 3.05 7.21 -3.36
CA SER A 57 3.20 8.58 -2.81
C SER A 57 3.59 9.62 -3.87
N THR A 58 4.16 9.19 -5.00
CA THR A 58 4.56 10.09 -6.10
C THR A 58 3.45 10.26 -7.14
N ASP A 59 2.37 9.49 -7.02
CA ASP A 59 1.28 9.47 -7.98
C ASP A 59 0.22 10.54 -7.67
N GLU A 60 -0.47 11.03 -8.70
CA GLU A 60 -1.49 12.05 -8.54
C GLU A 60 -2.72 11.48 -7.80
N THR A 61 -3.42 12.31 -7.02
CA THR A 61 -4.56 11.90 -6.18
C THR A 61 -5.68 11.16 -6.95
N ASP A 62 -5.80 11.37 -8.27
CA ASP A 62 -6.80 10.76 -9.17
C ASP A 62 -6.21 9.70 -10.12
N SER A 63 -4.92 9.38 -10.00
CA SER A 63 -4.31 8.46 -10.94
C SER A 63 -4.85 7.04 -10.78
N GLN A 64 -5.40 6.53 -11.87
CA GLN A 64 -5.84 5.14 -12.00
C GLN A 64 -4.67 4.16 -12.16
N ARG A 65 -3.44 4.67 -12.31
CA ARG A 65 -2.25 3.91 -12.69
C ARG A 65 -1.08 4.29 -11.77
N THR A 66 -0.81 3.41 -10.82
CA THR A 66 0.39 3.51 -10.00
C THR A 66 1.62 3.06 -10.80
N ASN A 67 2.77 3.69 -10.53
CA ASN A 67 4.07 3.20 -11.03
C ASN A 67 4.51 1.92 -10.28
N GLY A 68 3.79 1.51 -9.24
CA GLY A 68 4.11 0.34 -8.44
C GLY A 68 5.35 0.52 -7.56
N GLU A 69 5.84 1.75 -7.44
CA GLU A 69 6.96 2.18 -6.59
C GLU A 69 6.46 3.14 -5.50
N ASN A 70 7.16 3.23 -4.37
CA ASN A 70 6.84 4.12 -3.24
C ASN A 70 5.41 3.93 -2.70
N VAL A 71 5.08 2.71 -2.26
CA VAL A 71 3.73 2.35 -1.81
C VAL A 71 3.37 3.13 -0.54
N TYR A 72 2.46 4.09 -0.69
CA TYR A 72 1.90 4.90 0.39
C TYR A 72 0.69 4.20 1.02
N ASP A 73 -0.23 3.73 0.17
CA ASP A 73 -1.47 3.11 0.64
C ASP A 73 -1.86 1.90 -0.21
N ILE A 74 -2.74 1.06 0.34
CA ILE A 74 -3.19 -0.17 -0.28
C ILE A 74 -4.71 -0.22 -0.20
N LYS A 75 -5.38 -0.39 -1.33
CA LYS A 75 -6.83 -0.53 -1.42
C LYS A 75 -7.24 -1.87 -2.00
N SER A 76 -8.43 -2.34 -1.64
CA SER A 76 -8.99 -3.56 -2.23
C SER A 76 -9.35 -3.33 -3.70
N THR A 77 -9.05 -4.29 -4.59
CA THR A 77 -9.49 -4.24 -5.99
C THR A 77 -10.92 -4.75 -6.18
N SER A 78 -11.58 -5.14 -5.10
CA SER A 78 -12.94 -5.65 -5.13
C SER A 78 -13.89 -4.64 -5.77
N GLU A 79 -14.56 -5.03 -6.85
CA GLU A 79 -15.66 -4.28 -7.48
C GLU A 79 -16.97 -4.34 -6.66
N TYR A 80 -16.88 -4.81 -5.41
CA TYR A 80 -18.04 -4.98 -4.55
C TYR A 80 -18.58 -3.60 -4.14
N VAL A 81 -19.87 -3.40 -4.37
CA VAL A 81 -20.58 -2.22 -3.89
C VAL A 81 -21.25 -2.62 -2.59
N ALA A 82 -20.93 -1.91 -1.51
CA ALA A 82 -21.57 -2.11 -0.23
C ALA A 82 -23.06 -1.76 -0.31
N LEU A 83 -23.84 -2.18 0.69
CA LEU A 83 -25.28 -1.90 0.76
C LEU A 83 -25.61 -0.39 0.75
N ASP A 84 -24.62 0.44 1.08
CA ASP A 84 -24.67 1.91 1.11
C ASP A 84 -24.30 2.58 -0.23
N ASP A 85 -24.20 1.81 -1.33
CA ASP A 85 -23.72 2.27 -2.66
C ASP A 85 -22.23 2.67 -2.71
N SER A 86 -21.55 2.71 -1.57
CA SER A 86 -20.11 2.92 -1.47
C SER A 86 -19.33 1.72 -2.02
N LYS A 87 -18.35 1.96 -2.89
CA LYS A 87 -17.44 0.92 -3.38
C LYS A 87 -16.47 0.52 -2.27
N VAL A 88 -16.32 -0.78 -2.02
CA VAL A 88 -15.32 -1.27 -1.05
C VAL A 88 -13.89 -0.96 -1.49
N SER A 89 -13.68 -0.63 -2.77
CA SER A 89 -12.40 -0.16 -3.30
C SER A 89 -12.05 1.27 -2.86
N GLU A 90 -13.00 2.03 -2.31
CA GLU A 90 -12.78 3.39 -1.81
C GLU A 90 -12.52 3.45 -0.29
N TRP A 91 -12.95 2.43 0.44
CA TRP A 91 -12.81 2.27 1.89
C TRP A 91 -11.39 1.93 2.36
#